data_AF-A0A8T5FVI9-F1
#
_entry.id   AF-A0A8T5FVI9-F1
#
_cell.length_a   1.000
_cell.length_b   1.000
_cell.length_c   1.000
_cell.angle_alpha   90.00
_cell.angle_beta   90.00
_cell.angle_gamma   90.00
#
_symmetry.space_group_name_H-M   'P 1'
#
loop_
_entity.id
_entity.type
_entity.pdbx_description
1 polymer ?
#
loop_
_entity_poly.entity_id
_entity_poly.type
_entity_poly.pdbx_seq_one_letter_code
_entity_poly.pdbx_strand_id
1 'polypeptide(L)'
;MSLASHHQHLRKRKKDKVHPYPHKDPKYQLLDRTIAFVSFVSPFSALPQIYNIWFMKDVQGVSLITWSLLLILGIPLFLYAIVHKDRNLQIMFGLWCVVYLVAVVGLVMYA
;
A
#
# COMPACT_ATOMS: atom_id res chain seq x y z
N MET A 1 13.62 36.00 31.10
CA MET A 1 13.74 35.02 29.99
C MET A 1 13.79 33.62 30.58
N SER A 2 12.78 32.78 30.33
CA SER A 2 12.74 31.40 30.85
C SER A 2 13.77 30.51 30.15
N LEU A 3 14.53 29.71 30.91
CA LEU A 3 15.54 28.75 30.43
C LEU A 3 15.01 27.86 29.27
N ALA A 4 13.70 27.61 29.23
CA ALA A 4 13.03 26.82 28.21
C ALA A 4 13.09 27.44 26.79
N SER A 5 13.16 28.78 26.68
CA SER A 5 13.25 29.48 25.39
C SER A 5 14.62 29.36 24.72
N HIS A 6 15.67 29.10 25.50
CA HIS A 6 17.04 29.04 25.01
C HIS A 6 17.31 27.81 24.12
N HIS A 7 16.60 26.70 24.34
CA HIS A 7 16.81 25.44 23.61
C HIS A 7 15.87 25.21 22.42
N GLN A 8 14.94 26.14 22.13
CA GLN A 8 14.02 25.99 21.00
C GLN A 8 14.74 25.97 19.64
N HIS A 9 15.87 26.67 19.51
CA HIS A 9 16.66 26.70 18.27
C HIS A 9 17.34 25.35 17.96
N LEU A 10 17.74 24.58 18.99
CA LEU A 10 18.31 23.25 18.82
C LEU A 10 17.26 22.21 18.37
N ARG A 11 15.99 22.40 18.74
CA ARG A 11 14.88 21.55 18.30
C ARG A 11 14.48 21.79 16.84
N LYS A 12 14.70 23.00 16.28
CA LYS A 12 14.46 23.28 14.86
C LYS A 12 15.41 22.49 13.94
N ARG A 13 16.70 22.37 14.30
CA ARG A 13 17.74 21.72 13.47
C ARG A 13 17.61 20.19 13.28
N LYS A 14 16.72 19.51 14.02
CA LYS A 14 16.48 18.06 13.82
C LYS A 14 15.43 17.74 12.75
N LYS A 15 14.62 18.72 12.32
CA LYS A 15 13.68 18.54 11.19
C LYS A 15 14.37 18.57 9.82
N ASP A 16 15.58 19.12 9.74
CA ASP A 16 16.28 19.36 8.48
C ASP A 16 16.97 18.11 7.87
N LYS A 17 16.82 16.93 8.50
CA LYS A 17 17.40 15.67 7.99
C LYS A 17 16.43 14.80 7.19
N VAL A 18 15.19 15.25 6.99
CA VAL A 18 14.26 14.58 6.08
C VAL A 18 14.39 15.27 4.73
N HIS A 19 15.07 14.61 3.80
CA HIS A 19 15.16 15.10 2.43
C HIS A 19 13.74 15.27 1.85
N PRO A 20 13.44 16.40 1.19
CA PRO A 20 12.15 16.60 0.57
C PRO A 20 11.92 15.55 -0.52
N TYR A 21 10.73 14.96 -0.55
CA TYR A 21 10.28 14.12 -1.66
C TYR A 21 9.74 15.03 -2.78
N PRO A 22 10.16 14.89 -4.04
CA PRO A 22 11.14 13.93 -4.57
C PRO A 22 12.60 14.31 -4.24
N HIS A 23 13.44 13.29 -4.00
CA HIS A 23 14.83 13.46 -3.60
C HIS A 23 15.69 14.05 -4.74
N LYS A 24 16.72 14.87 -4.45
CA LYS A 24 17.52 15.54 -5.50
C LYS A 24 18.52 14.62 -6.21
N ASP A 25 19.00 13.59 -5.53
CA ASP A 25 19.94 12.61 -6.09
C ASP A 25 19.21 11.64 -7.06
N PRO A 26 19.72 11.45 -8.29
CA PRO A 26 19.08 10.64 -9.33
C PRO A 26 18.81 9.18 -8.93
N LYS A 27 19.61 8.60 -8.03
CA LYS A 27 19.39 7.21 -7.57
C LYS A 27 18.07 7.07 -6.81
N TYR A 28 17.75 8.06 -5.98
CA TYR A 28 16.52 8.10 -5.21
C TYR A 28 15.33 8.46 -6.11
N GLN A 29 15.51 9.32 -7.11
CA GLN A 29 14.45 9.61 -8.09
C GLN A 29 14.08 8.38 -8.94
N LEU A 30 15.08 7.56 -9.31
CA LEU A 30 14.82 6.30 -10.00
C LEU A 30 14.01 5.34 -9.12
N LEU A 31 14.37 5.23 -7.84
CA LEU A 31 13.61 4.44 -6.88
C LEU A 31 12.17 4.98 -6.73
N ASP A 32 11.99 6.28 -6.55
CA ASP A 32 10.67 6.92 -6.43
C ASP A 32 9.76 6.61 -7.62
N ARG A 33 10.30 6.68 -8.85
CA ARG A 33 9.59 6.32 -10.09
C ARG A 33 9.27 4.83 -10.15
N THR A 34 10.20 3.98 -9.71
CA THR A 34 10.01 2.53 -9.70
C THR A 34 8.90 2.14 -8.73
N ILE A 35 8.90 2.71 -7.53
CA ILE A 35 7.85 2.50 -6.53
C ILE A 35 6.50 2.97 -7.06
N ALA A 36 6.43 4.15 -7.68
CA ALA A 36 5.17 4.63 -8.29
C ALA A 36 4.62 3.64 -9.33
N PHE A 37 5.48 3.07 -10.18
CA PHE A 37 5.09 2.05 -11.15
C PHE A 37 4.65 0.74 -10.47
N VAL A 38 5.44 0.23 -9.53
CA VAL A 38 5.16 -1.03 -8.81
C VAL A 38 3.87 -0.92 -7.98
N SER A 39 3.63 0.22 -7.34
CA SER A 39 2.40 0.48 -6.59
C SER A 39 1.15 0.33 -7.46
N PHE A 40 1.22 0.70 -8.73
CA PHE A 40 0.13 0.50 -9.68
C PHE A 40 0.09 -0.93 -10.24
N VAL A 41 1.23 -1.52 -10.60
CA VAL A 41 1.30 -2.81 -11.30
C VAL A 41 1.12 -4.02 -10.38
N SER A 42 1.57 -3.93 -9.12
CA SER A 42 1.59 -5.06 -8.19
C SER A 42 0.23 -5.77 -7.98
N PRO A 43 -0.93 -5.09 -7.88
CA PRO A 43 -2.22 -5.77 -7.68
C PRO A 43 -2.62 -6.64 -8.88
N PHE A 44 -2.12 -6.32 -10.08
CA PHE A 44 -2.39 -7.12 -11.28
C PHE A 44 -1.67 -8.47 -11.27
N SER A 45 -0.70 -8.67 -10.36
CA SER A 45 -0.07 -9.99 -10.18
C SER A 45 -1.06 -11.05 -9.70
N ALA A 46 -2.20 -10.64 -9.12
CA ALA A 46 -3.27 -11.55 -8.73
C ALA A 46 -4.21 -11.95 -9.89
N LEU A 47 -4.09 -11.35 -11.08
CA LEU A 47 -4.98 -11.64 -12.21
C LEU A 47 -5.07 -13.13 -12.57
N PRO A 48 -3.97 -13.91 -12.60
CA PRO A 48 -4.06 -15.36 -12.86
C PRO A 48 -4.89 -16.09 -11.80
N GLN A 49 -4.78 -15.69 -10.53
CA GLN A 49 -5.55 -16.28 -9.45
C GLN A 49 -7.03 -15.91 -9.54
N ILE A 50 -7.34 -14.66 -9.85
CA ILE A 50 -8.71 -14.21 -10.10
C ILE A 50 -9.30 -14.96 -11.30
N TYR A 51 -8.51 -15.18 -12.35
CA TYR A 51 -8.92 -15.94 -13.52
C TYR A 51 -9.27 -17.39 -13.18
N ASN A 52 -8.44 -18.07 -12.38
CA ASN A 52 -8.71 -19.43 -11.94
C ASN A 52 -10.02 -19.53 -11.13
N ILE A 53 -10.24 -18.59 -10.20
CA ILE A 53 -11.47 -18.55 -9.38
C ILE A 53 -12.70 -18.32 -10.26
N TRP A 54 -12.68 -17.31 -11.14
CA TRP A 54 -13.89 -16.86 -11.84
C TRP A 54 -14.16 -17.54 -13.17
N PHE A 55 -13.14 -18.01 -13.89
CA PHE A 55 -13.32 -18.65 -15.20
C PHE A 55 -13.15 -20.17 -15.11
N MET A 56 -12.07 -20.63 -14.48
CA MET A 56 -11.83 -22.07 -14.32
C MET A 56 -12.69 -22.69 -13.21
N LYS A 57 -13.26 -21.86 -12.33
CA LYS A 57 -13.97 -22.31 -11.11
C LYS A 57 -13.10 -23.21 -10.24
N ASP A 58 -11.79 -23.06 -10.35
CA ASP A 58 -10.82 -23.83 -9.59
C ASP A 58 -10.38 -23.01 -8.38
N VAL A 59 -10.90 -23.43 -7.24
CA VAL A 59 -10.61 -22.84 -5.93
C VAL A 59 -9.81 -23.80 -5.04
N GLN A 60 -9.35 -24.94 -5.59
CA GLN A 60 -8.61 -25.92 -4.81
C GLN A 60 -7.29 -25.32 -4.30
N GLY A 61 -7.03 -25.50 -3.00
CA GLY A 61 -5.84 -24.94 -2.35
C GLY A 61 -5.91 -23.43 -2.08
N VAL A 62 -7.02 -22.75 -2.42
CA VAL A 62 -7.18 -21.31 -2.18
C VAL A 62 -7.94 -21.08 -0.87
N SER A 63 -7.27 -20.55 0.14
CA SER A 63 -7.84 -20.34 1.48
C SER A 63 -8.74 -19.10 1.56
N LEU A 64 -10.06 -19.28 1.70
CA LEU A 64 -11.02 -18.18 1.92
C LEU A 64 -10.66 -17.33 3.14
N ILE A 65 -10.19 -17.95 4.22
CA ILE A 65 -9.78 -17.25 5.44
C ILE A 65 -8.62 -16.30 5.14
N THR A 66 -7.63 -16.76 4.39
CA THR A 66 -6.46 -15.94 4.04
C THR A 66 -6.87 -14.71 3.23
N TRP A 67 -7.68 -14.88 2.17
CA TRP A 67 -8.12 -13.75 1.34
C TRP A 67 -9.03 -12.77 2.09
N SER A 68 -9.86 -13.28 3.00
CA SER A 68 -10.71 -12.45 3.86
C SER A 68 -9.88 -11.64 4.86
N LEU A 69 -8.87 -12.25 5.48
CA LEU A 69 -7.97 -11.55 6.39
C LEU A 69 -7.14 -10.49 5.65
N LEU A 70 -6.65 -10.78 4.44
CA LEU A 70 -5.94 -9.80 3.62
C LEU A 70 -6.82 -8.59 3.28
N LEU A 71 -8.11 -8.80 2.98
CA LEU A 71 -9.07 -7.71 2.79
C LEU A 71 -9.21 -6.86 4.06
N ILE A 72 -9.45 -7.50 5.21
CA ILE A 72 -9.66 -6.81 6.49
C ILE A 72 -8.41 -6.03 6.91
N LEU A 73 -7.23 -6.64 6.80
CA LEU A 73 -5.95 -6.02 7.17
C LEU A 73 -5.50 -4.97 6.15
N GLY A 74 -5.96 -5.07 4.90
CA GLY A 74 -5.74 -4.06 3.86
C GLY A 74 -6.44 -2.73 4.18
N ILE A 75 -7.59 -2.76 4.86
CA ILE A 75 -8.36 -1.55 5.18
C ILE A 75 -7.55 -0.56 6.05
N PRO A 76 -6.96 -0.95 7.20
CA PRO A 76 -6.09 -0.06 7.97
C PRO A 76 -4.91 0.51 7.16
N LEU A 77 -4.32 -0.29 6.26
CA LEU A 77 -3.20 0.16 5.42
C LEU A 77 -3.64 1.19 4.38
N PHE A 78 -4.81 0.99 3.78
CA PHE A 78 -5.41 1.96 2.89
C PHE A 78 -5.75 3.27 3.61
N LEU A 79 -6.37 3.17 4.80
CA LEU A 79 -6.67 4.35 5.64
C LEU A 79 -5.39 5.08 6.05
N TYR A 80 -4.34 4.34 6.42
CA TYR A 80 -3.03 4.91 6.73
C TYR A 80 -2.47 5.72 5.55
N ALA A 81 -2.54 5.18 4.33
CA ALA A 81 -2.10 5.86 3.12
C ALA A 81 -2.90 7.14 2.81
N ILE A 82 -4.21 7.13 3.09
CA ILE A 82 -5.07 8.32 2.97
C ILE A 82 -4.61 9.41 3.95
N VAL A 83 -4.45 9.05 5.24
CA VAL A 83 -4.06 10.00 6.28
C VAL A 83 -2.68 10.62 6.01
N HIS A 84 -1.72 9.84 5.51
CA HIS A 84 -0.37 10.31 5.21
C HIS A 84 -0.24 10.99 3.84
N LYS A 85 -1.34 11.07 3.06
CA LYS A 85 -1.38 11.68 1.73
C LYS A 85 -0.37 11.09 0.73
N ASP A 86 -0.01 9.82 0.91
CA ASP A 86 0.87 9.11 -0.01
C ASP A 86 0.04 8.52 -1.16
N ARG A 87 0.11 9.17 -2.33
CA ARG A 87 -0.67 8.78 -3.50
C ARG A 87 -0.31 7.39 -4.01
N ASN A 88 0.95 6.98 -3.92
CA ASN A 88 1.39 5.68 -4.42
C ASN A 88 0.83 4.57 -3.53
N LEU A 89 0.92 4.74 -2.21
CA LEU A 89 0.35 3.78 -1.26
C LEU A 89 -1.18 3.75 -1.33
N GLN A 90 -1.84 4.89 -1.55
CA GLN A 90 -3.30 4.94 -1.74
C GLN A 90 -3.74 4.12 -2.94
N ILE A 91 -3.08 4.29 -4.09
CA ILE A 91 -3.39 3.53 -5.31
C ILE A 91 -3.13 2.03 -5.06
N MET A 92 -1.98 1.69 -4.46
CA MET A 92 -1.60 0.31 -4.21
C MET A 92 -2.60 -0.41 -3.31
N PHE A 93 -2.85 0.11 -2.11
CA PHE A 93 -3.74 -0.55 -1.16
C PHE A 93 -5.21 -0.47 -1.59
N GLY A 94 -5.63 0.61 -2.26
CA GLY A 94 -6.97 0.70 -2.83
C GLY A 94 -7.24 -0.39 -3.88
N LEU A 95 -6.31 -0.58 -4.82
CA LEU A 95 -6.42 -1.64 -5.83
C LEU A 95 -6.33 -3.04 -5.21
N TRP A 96 -5.42 -3.26 -4.25
CA TRP A 96 -5.35 -4.54 -3.54
C TRP A 96 -6.64 -4.87 -2.78
N CYS A 97 -7.27 -3.91 -2.11
CA CYS A 97 -8.56 -4.12 -1.45
C CYS A 97 -9.65 -4.55 -2.46
N VAL A 98 -9.69 -3.95 -3.66
CA VAL A 98 -10.61 -4.38 -4.72
C VAL A 98 -10.31 -5.82 -5.15
N VAL A 99 -9.05 -6.16 -5.40
CA VAL A 99 -8.63 -7.51 -5.77
C VAL A 99 -9.02 -8.53 -4.70
N TYR A 100 -8.74 -8.24 -3.42
CA TYR A 100 -9.10 -9.14 -2.31
C TYR A 100 -10.61 -9.32 -2.21
N LEU A 101 -11.39 -8.24 -2.39
CA LEU A 101 -12.85 -8.33 -2.41
C LEU A 101 -13.35 -9.23 -3.55
N VAL A 102 -12.84 -9.05 -4.77
CA VAL A 102 -13.21 -9.88 -5.93
C VAL A 102 -12.83 -11.34 -5.71
N ALA A 103 -11.68 -11.62 -5.10
CA ALA A 103 -11.26 -12.97 -4.75
C ALA A 103 -12.19 -13.60 -3.69
N VAL A 104 -12.48 -12.88 -2.60
CA VAL A 104 -13.36 -13.36 -1.52
C VAL A 104 -14.75 -13.67 -2.06
N VAL A 105 -15.33 -12.78 -2.87
CA VAL A 105 -16.65 -13.02 -3.49
C VAL A 105 -16.61 -14.27 -4.37
N GLY A 106 -15.60 -14.42 -5.22
CA GLY A 106 -15.46 -15.59 -6.09
C GLY A 106 -15.28 -16.89 -5.30
N LEU A 107 -14.49 -16.86 -4.23
CA LEU A 107 -14.30 -18.01 -3.34
C LEU A 107 -15.59 -18.37 -2.63
N VAL A 108 -16.36 -17.42 -2.11
CA VAL A 108 -17.66 -17.71 -1.48
C VAL A 108 -18.67 -18.30 -2.48
N MET A 109 -18.59 -17.92 -3.76
CA MET A 109 -19.51 -18.41 -4.79
C MET A 109 -19.18 -19.80 -5.32
N TYR A 110 -17.90 -20.21 -5.30
CA TYR A 110 -17.44 -21.46 -5.92
C TYR A 110 -16.78 -22.45 -4.94
N ALA A 111 -16.72 -22.11 -3.65
CA ALA A 111 -16.29 -23.01 -2.58
C ALA A 111 -17.31 -24.10 -2.25
#